data_AF-W9TJC9-F1
#
_entry.id   AF-W9TJC9-F1
#
_cell.length_a   1.000
_cell.length_b   1.000
_cell.length_c   1.000
_cell.angle_alpha   90.00
_cell.angle_beta   90.00
_cell.angle_gamma   90.00
#
_symmetry.space_group_name_H-M   'P 1'
#
loop_
_entity.id
_entity.type
_entity.pdbx_description
1 polymer ?
#
loop_
_entity_poly.entity_id
_entity_poly.type
_entity_poly.pdbx_seq_one_letter_code
_entity_poly.pdbx_strand_id
1 'polypeptide(L)'
;MLILLGAGLLGGCAGISTVFVDDAQLPARAELVDVPFFPQEDYQCGPAALATMLTQRGIAVSPEQLVEQVYIPQRQGSLQVEMVAAARSKGLLVYPLHPRLETVLAEVAAGNPVLVLQNLAFDRWPQWHFAVVVGYDLDEQSIILRSGTTKRWVGSFRQFERSWAKGGRWAVLTLDPARLPETAEETAWLRSASDLEQVGQIQAARQAYETAAARWSSGLPWFALANSQYAAGDKVGAQRSLRTSIARDASFAVGWFNLSQLMAEQGCAAGARDARACALRLAPQDERLVVPLPPAGEQARQCLPVPACPVE
;
A
#
# COMPACT_ATOMS: atom_id res chain seq x y z
N MET A 1 5.68 67.83 -32.04
CA MET A 1 5.67 67.33 -30.64
C MET A 1 5.87 65.82 -30.70
N LEU A 2 7.09 65.35 -30.45
CA LEU A 2 7.45 63.93 -30.37
C LEU A 2 6.70 63.27 -29.22
N ILE A 3 6.12 62.08 -29.42
CA ILE A 3 5.76 61.18 -28.32
C ILE A 3 6.41 59.82 -28.61
N LEU A 4 7.27 59.42 -27.67
CA LEU A 4 8.22 58.31 -27.74
C LEU A 4 7.55 56.93 -27.74
N LEU A 5 8.16 56.02 -28.50
CA LEU A 5 8.10 54.57 -28.31
C LEU A 5 8.61 54.18 -26.91
N GLY A 6 7.86 53.34 -26.21
CA GLY A 6 8.31 52.61 -25.03
C GLY A 6 7.95 51.13 -25.14
N ALA A 7 8.73 50.36 -25.89
CA ALA A 7 8.62 48.90 -25.91
C ALA A 7 9.48 48.33 -24.77
N GLY A 8 8.84 47.97 -23.66
CA GLY A 8 9.47 47.27 -22.55
C GLY A 8 9.76 45.83 -22.91
N LEU A 9 11.05 45.50 -23.12
CA LEU A 9 11.54 44.13 -23.18
C LEU A 9 11.53 43.54 -21.76
N LEU A 10 10.45 42.84 -21.40
CA LEU A 10 10.42 41.99 -20.22
C LEU A 10 11.17 40.69 -20.54
N GLY A 11 12.48 40.70 -20.27
CA GLY A 11 13.29 39.49 -20.20
C GLY A 11 12.92 38.66 -18.99
N GLY A 12 11.92 37.80 -19.12
CA GLY A 12 11.62 36.77 -18.13
C GLY A 12 12.69 35.67 -18.20
N CYS A 13 13.62 35.65 -17.25
CA CYS A 13 14.47 34.49 -17.05
C CYS A 13 13.59 33.32 -16.60
N ALA A 14 13.24 32.43 -17.52
CA ALA A 14 12.66 31.13 -17.17
C ALA A 14 13.74 30.32 -16.45
N GLY A 15 13.84 30.49 -15.14
CA GLY A 15 14.74 29.70 -14.30
C GLY A 15 14.40 28.22 -14.46
N ILE A 16 15.35 27.44 -14.96
CA ILE A 16 15.28 25.98 -15.01
C ILE A 16 15.27 25.50 -13.56
N SER A 17 14.10 25.42 -12.93
CA SER A 17 13.91 24.75 -11.64
C SER A 17 14.21 23.25 -11.81
N THR A 18 15.40 22.81 -11.47
CA THR A 18 15.73 21.39 -11.39
C THR A 18 14.87 20.73 -10.32
N VAL A 19 14.24 19.60 -10.63
CA VAL A 19 13.64 18.76 -9.59
C VAL A 19 14.80 18.06 -8.88
N PHE A 20 14.97 18.31 -7.59
CA PHE A 20 16.02 17.67 -6.80
C PHE A 20 15.50 16.33 -6.29
N VAL A 21 16.13 15.25 -6.74
CA VAL A 21 15.93 13.89 -6.22
C VAL A 21 17.08 13.65 -5.24
N ASP A 22 16.81 13.74 -3.95
CA ASP A 22 17.81 13.55 -2.90
C ASP A 22 17.79 12.09 -2.42
N ASP A 23 18.30 11.20 -3.28
CA ASP A 23 18.55 9.80 -2.92
C ASP A 23 19.85 9.31 -3.56
N ALA A 24 20.90 9.24 -2.75
CA ALA A 24 22.26 8.88 -3.18
C ALA A 24 22.38 7.42 -3.68
N GLN A 25 21.34 6.60 -3.57
CA GLN A 25 21.37 5.18 -3.91
C GLN A 25 20.67 4.83 -5.23
N LEU A 26 19.98 5.79 -5.87
CA LEU A 26 19.32 5.55 -7.14
C LEU A 26 20.33 5.38 -8.29
N PRO A 27 20.20 4.34 -9.13
CA PRO A 27 20.90 4.28 -10.41
C PRO A 27 20.63 5.52 -11.26
N ALA A 28 21.60 5.96 -12.07
CA ALA A 28 21.42 7.11 -12.95
C ALA A 28 20.22 6.96 -13.92
N ARG A 29 19.91 5.71 -14.30
CA ARG A 29 18.77 5.35 -15.16
C ARG A 29 18.25 3.97 -14.81
N ALA A 30 16.94 3.79 -14.97
CA ALA A 30 16.30 2.48 -14.94
C ALA A 30 15.13 2.47 -15.93
N GLU A 31 14.93 1.36 -16.65
CA GLU A 31 13.74 1.18 -17.49
C GLU A 31 13.31 -0.30 -17.48
N LEU A 32 12.06 -0.54 -17.13
CA LEU A 32 11.40 -1.83 -17.11
C LEU A 32 10.83 -2.13 -18.51
N VAL A 33 11.73 -2.49 -19.44
CA VAL A 33 11.41 -2.64 -20.86
C VAL A 33 10.36 -3.72 -21.15
N ASP A 34 10.31 -4.77 -20.33
CA ASP A 34 9.43 -5.93 -20.50
C ASP A 34 8.03 -5.71 -19.92
N VAL A 35 7.77 -4.59 -19.25
CA VAL A 35 6.42 -4.28 -18.74
C VAL A 35 5.44 -4.23 -19.91
N PRO A 36 4.36 -5.04 -19.87
CA PRO A 36 3.35 -5.11 -20.93
C PRO A 36 2.79 -3.75 -21.31
N PHE A 37 2.23 -3.67 -22.51
CA PHE A 37 1.58 -2.45 -22.98
C PHE A 37 0.34 -2.80 -23.78
N PHE A 38 -0.77 -2.18 -23.39
CA PHE A 38 -2.06 -2.31 -24.06
C PHE A 38 -2.44 -0.94 -24.63
N PRO A 39 -2.27 -0.70 -25.94
CA PRO A 39 -2.64 0.58 -26.54
C PRO A 39 -4.15 0.73 -26.55
N GLN A 40 -4.68 1.83 -26.01
CA GLN A 40 -6.10 2.14 -26.08
C GLN A 40 -6.35 3.63 -26.28
N GLU A 41 -7.42 3.93 -27.01
CA GLU A 41 -7.94 5.28 -27.23
C GLU A 41 -8.90 5.67 -26.09
N ASP A 42 -9.46 6.89 -26.17
CA ASP A 42 -10.20 7.60 -25.12
C ASP A 42 -11.08 6.74 -24.18
N TYR A 43 -11.13 7.17 -22.90
CA TYR A 43 -11.95 6.61 -21.81
C TYR A 43 -11.58 5.22 -21.27
N GLN A 44 -10.59 4.53 -21.86
CA GLN A 44 -10.14 3.20 -21.42
C GLN A 44 -8.72 3.17 -20.82
N CYS A 45 -8.16 4.35 -20.50
CA CYS A 45 -6.82 4.45 -19.90
C CYS A 45 -6.70 3.71 -18.55
N GLY A 46 -7.78 3.64 -17.76
CA GLY A 46 -7.85 2.85 -16.53
C GLY A 46 -7.70 1.35 -16.77
N PRO A 47 -8.62 0.69 -17.50
CA PRO A 47 -8.52 -0.73 -17.84
C PRO A 47 -7.17 -1.13 -18.44
N ALA A 48 -6.62 -0.34 -19.36
CA ALA A 48 -5.32 -0.62 -19.98
C ALA A 48 -4.15 -0.55 -18.99
N ALA A 49 -4.12 0.49 -18.14
CA ALA A 49 -3.09 0.63 -17.12
C ALA A 49 -3.21 -0.47 -16.06
N LEU A 50 -4.42 -0.86 -15.66
CA LEU A 50 -4.62 -1.98 -14.74
C LEU A 50 -4.21 -3.32 -15.38
N ALA A 51 -4.59 -3.58 -16.62
CA ALA A 51 -4.18 -4.79 -17.34
C ALA A 51 -2.65 -4.89 -17.43
N THR A 52 -1.96 -3.76 -17.65
CA THR A 52 -0.50 -3.66 -17.60
C THR A 52 0.03 -4.12 -16.24
N MET A 53 -0.50 -3.56 -15.15
CA MET A 53 -0.07 -3.87 -13.78
C MET A 53 -0.35 -5.33 -13.37
N LEU A 54 -1.48 -5.90 -13.81
CA LEU A 54 -1.86 -7.29 -13.52
C LEU A 54 -1.06 -8.29 -14.34
N THR A 55 -0.88 -8.04 -15.64
CA THR A 55 -0.15 -8.94 -16.55
C THR A 55 1.33 -9.03 -16.17
N GLN A 56 1.93 -7.93 -15.72
CA GLN A 56 3.31 -7.94 -15.20
C GLN A 56 3.46 -8.86 -13.96
N ARG A 57 2.37 -9.11 -13.22
CA ARG A 57 2.33 -10.04 -12.09
C ARG A 57 1.89 -11.45 -12.49
N GLY A 58 1.88 -11.76 -13.78
CA GLY A 58 1.50 -13.08 -14.30
C GLY A 58 -0.01 -13.34 -14.32
N ILE A 59 -0.84 -12.33 -14.02
CA ILE A 59 -2.30 -12.45 -14.12
C ILE A 59 -2.72 -12.05 -15.53
N ALA A 60 -2.96 -13.05 -16.38
CA ALA A 60 -3.42 -12.84 -17.74
C ALA A 60 -4.82 -12.22 -17.75
N VAL A 61 -4.91 -10.96 -18.18
CA VAL A 61 -6.16 -10.21 -18.30
C VAL A 61 -6.04 -9.22 -19.45
N SER A 62 -7.12 -9.03 -20.20
CA SER A 62 -7.20 -7.99 -21.22
C SER A 62 -7.90 -6.74 -20.67
N PRO A 63 -7.61 -5.54 -21.19
CA PRO A 63 -8.32 -4.33 -20.79
C PRO A 63 -9.84 -4.47 -20.97
N GLU A 64 -10.31 -5.14 -22.03
CA GLU A 64 -11.73 -5.34 -22.34
C GLU A 64 -12.45 -6.09 -21.21
N GLN A 65 -11.77 -7.06 -20.59
CA GLN A 65 -12.30 -7.82 -19.44
C GLN A 65 -12.40 -6.98 -18.16
N LEU A 66 -11.66 -5.87 -18.09
CA LEU A 66 -11.62 -4.97 -16.94
C LEU A 66 -12.60 -3.80 -17.07
N VAL A 67 -13.10 -3.50 -18.26
CA VAL A 67 -14.02 -2.37 -18.49
C VAL A 67 -15.19 -2.41 -17.50
N GLU A 68 -15.91 -3.53 -17.40
CA GLU A 68 -17.07 -3.64 -16.50
C GLU A 68 -16.71 -3.54 -15.01
N GLN A 69 -15.43 -3.77 -14.64
CA GLN A 69 -14.95 -3.71 -13.26
C GLN A 69 -14.46 -2.32 -12.86
N VAL A 70 -13.90 -1.55 -13.81
CA VAL A 70 -13.23 -0.27 -13.48
C VAL A 70 -13.75 0.94 -14.22
N TYR A 71 -14.59 0.78 -15.24
CA TYR A 71 -15.15 1.89 -16.02
C TYR A 71 -16.56 2.25 -15.54
N ILE A 72 -16.79 3.53 -15.25
CA ILE A 72 -18.11 4.04 -14.87
C ILE A 72 -18.64 4.91 -16.01
N PRO A 73 -19.64 4.46 -16.79
CA PRO A 73 -20.16 5.18 -17.95
C PRO A 73 -20.66 6.61 -17.63
N GLN A 74 -21.33 6.80 -16.49
CA GLN A 74 -21.87 8.09 -16.06
C GLN A 74 -20.77 9.10 -15.68
N ARG A 75 -19.55 8.62 -15.41
CA ARG A 75 -18.37 9.43 -15.09
C ARG A 75 -17.38 9.51 -16.25
N GLN A 76 -17.65 8.78 -17.36
CA GLN A 76 -16.78 8.66 -18.52
C GLN A 76 -15.31 8.39 -18.11
N GLY A 77 -15.09 7.45 -17.19
CA GLY A 77 -13.73 7.14 -16.75
C GLY A 77 -13.66 6.11 -15.64
N SER A 78 -12.42 5.80 -15.24
CA SER A 78 -12.13 4.93 -14.10
C SER A 78 -11.83 5.74 -12.85
N LEU A 79 -12.22 5.22 -11.69
CA LEU A 79 -11.90 5.81 -10.39
C LEU A 79 -10.76 5.04 -9.72
N GLN A 80 -9.95 5.75 -8.93
CA GLN A 80 -8.87 5.14 -8.13
C GLN A 80 -9.38 3.99 -7.28
N VAL A 81 -10.57 4.13 -6.68
CA VAL A 81 -11.20 3.12 -5.84
C VAL A 81 -11.48 1.83 -6.61
N GLU A 82 -12.01 1.92 -7.84
CA GLU A 82 -12.31 0.74 -8.65
C GLU A 82 -11.03 0.06 -9.14
N MET A 83 -10.00 0.84 -9.50
CA MET A 83 -8.69 0.32 -9.88
C MET A 83 -8.07 -0.50 -8.74
N VAL A 84 -8.16 0.02 -7.51
CA VAL A 84 -7.68 -0.64 -6.30
C VAL A 84 -8.50 -1.89 -5.99
N ALA A 85 -9.84 -1.80 -6.05
CA ALA A 85 -10.74 -2.91 -5.77
C ALA A 85 -10.55 -4.07 -6.76
N ALA A 86 -10.45 -3.77 -8.06
CA ALA A 86 -10.21 -4.77 -9.09
C ALA A 86 -8.87 -5.50 -8.89
N ALA A 87 -7.78 -4.80 -8.59
CA ALA A 87 -6.50 -5.44 -8.28
C ALA A 87 -6.58 -6.34 -7.03
N ARG A 88 -7.23 -5.87 -5.95
CA ARG A 88 -7.41 -6.65 -4.72
C ARG A 88 -8.28 -7.89 -4.95
N SER A 89 -9.31 -7.80 -5.79
CA SER A 89 -10.15 -8.95 -6.15
C SER A 89 -9.36 -10.10 -6.81
N LYS A 90 -8.18 -9.81 -7.35
CA LYS A 90 -7.24 -10.79 -7.92
C LYS A 90 -6.17 -11.26 -6.92
N GLY A 91 -6.33 -10.95 -5.63
CA GLY A 91 -5.42 -11.36 -4.57
C GLY A 91 -4.11 -10.56 -4.50
N LEU A 92 -3.98 -9.48 -5.27
CA LEU A 92 -2.80 -8.61 -5.22
C LEU A 92 -2.92 -7.59 -4.10
N LEU A 93 -1.83 -7.39 -3.36
CA LEU A 93 -1.71 -6.32 -2.40
C LEU A 93 -1.53 -4.99 -3.16
N VAL A 94 -2.39 -4.01 -2.89
CA VAL A 94 -2.27 -2.66 -3.46
C VAL A 94 -1.61 -1.75 -2.41
N TYR A 95 -0.37 -1.34 -2.68
CA TYR A 95 0.45 -0.56 -1.75
C TYR A 95 0.51 0.91 -2.20
N PRO A 96 0.03 1.87 -1.38
CA PRO A 96 0.12 3.29 -1.69
C PRO A 96 1.55 3.81 -1.47
N LEU A 97 2.06 4.61 -2.41
CA LEU A 97 3.35 5.28 -2.26
C LEU A 97 3.20 6.64 -1.60
N HIS A 98 4.28 7.09 -0.96
CA HIS A 98 4.39 8.49 -0.56
C HIS A 98 4.30 9.40 -1.79
N PRO A 99 3.62 10.57 -1.68
CA PRO A 99 3.37 11.48 -2.80
C PRO A 99 4.62 12.30 -3.17
N ARG A 100 5.70 11.61 -3.55
CA ARG A 100 7.05 12.12 -3.78
C ARG A 100 7.68 11.41 -4.98
N LEU A 101 8.27 12.15 -5.91
CA LEU A 101 8.87 11.60 -7.13
C LEU A 101 9.94 10.55 -6.77
N GLU A 102 10.75 10.84 -5.76
CA GLU A 102 11.86 9.99 -5.30
C GLU A 102 11.36 8.58 -4.96
N THR A 103 10.19 8.48 -4.32
CA THR A 103 9.55 7.20 -3.98
C THR A 103 9.14 6.42 -5.22
N VAL A 104 8.63 7.12 -6.25
CA VAL A 104 8.27 6.50 -7.54
C VAL A 104 9.52 5.98 -8.25
N LEU A 105 10.61 6.76 -8.27
CA LEU A 105 11.85 6.37 -8.93
C LEU A 105 12.52 5.18 -8.23
N ALA A 106 12.52 5.15 -6.89
CA ALA A 106 13.03 4.04 -6.09
C ALA A 106 12.34 2.72 -6.41
N GLU A 107 11.01 2.73 -6.49
CA GLU A 107 10.25 1.53 -6.86
C GLU A 107 10.55 1.05 -8.28
N VAL A 108 10.63 1.98 -9.24
CA VAL A 108 10.98 1.65 -10.62
C VAL A 108 12.38 1.05 -10.70
N ALA A 109 13.34 1.62 -9.96
CA ALA A 109 14.71 1.10 -9.86
C ALA A 109 14.74 -0.33 -9.28
N ALA A 110 13.85 -0.63 -8.33
CA ALA A 110 13.70 -1.94 -7.70
C ALA A 110 12.88 -2.95 -8.54
N GLY A 111 12.48 -2.58 -9.75
CA GLY A 111 11.73 -3.47 -10.66
C GLY A 111 10.21 -3.42 -10.50
N ASN A 112 9.67 -2.42 -9.79
CA ASN A 112 8.24 -2.24 -9.60
C ASN A 112 7.72 -1.11 -10.52
N PRO A 113 6.92 -1.43 -11.55
CA PRO A 113 6.21 -0.39 -12.28
C PRO A 113 5.17 0.28 -11.37
N VAL A 114 4.96 1.59 -11.55
CA VAL A 114 4.10 2.39 -10.66
C VAL A 114 2.89 2.88 -11.41
N LEU A 115 1.70 2.52 -10.93
CA LEU A 115 0.44 3.03 -11.45
C LEU A 115 0.16 4.42 -10.88
N VAL A 116 -0.05 5.40 -11.74
CA VAL A 116 -0.26 6.80 -11.36
C VAL A 116 -1.52 7.38 -11.99
N LEU A 117 -2.07 8.41 -11.36
CA LEU A 117 -3.16 9.21 -11.91
C LEU A 117 -2.65 10.63 -12.22
N GLN A 118 -2.79 11.04 -13.47
CA GLN A 118 -2.45 12.37 -13.93
C GLN A 118 -3.70 13.12 -14.39
N ASN A 119 -3.63 14.45 -14.37
CA ASN A 119 -4.53 15.29 -15.14
C ASN A 119 -3.73 16.01 -16.23
N LEU A 120 -3.95 15.61 -17.48
CA LEU A 120 -3.19 16.10 -18.63
C LEU A 120 -3.69 17.45 -19.16
N ALA A 121 -4.88 17.89 -18.74
CA ALA A 121 -5.49 19.13 -19.21
C ALA A 121 -5.44 20.26 -18.16
N PHE A 122 -6.15 21.35 -18.45
CA PHE A 122 -6.26 22.51 -17.57
C PHE A 122 -7.27 22.26 -16.44
N ASP A 123 -7.11 22.96 -15.30
CA ASP A 123 -7.89 22.67 -14.09
C ASP A 123 -9.40 22.89 -14.26
N ARG A 124 -9.80 23.74 -15.22
CA ARG A 124 -11.21 23.98 -15.59
C ARG A 124 -11.83 22.87 -16.46
N TRP A 125 -11.02 22.02 -17.08
CA TRP A 125 -11.44 20.95 -18.00
C TRP A 125 -10.51 19.74 -17.82
N PRO A 126 -10.67 18.97 -16.73
CA PRO A 126 -9.72 17.90 -16.41
C PRO A 126 -9.76 16.77 -17.44
N GLN A 127 -8.58 16.27 -17.81
CA GLN A 127 -8.41 15.04 -18.59
C GLN A 127 -7.67 14.06 -17.69
N TRP A 128 -8.46 13.28 -16.95
CA TRP A 128 -7.95 12.24 -16.06
C TRP A 128 -7.32 11.11 -16.86
N HIS A 129 -6.11 10.73 -16.46
CA HIS A 129 -5.29 9.81 -17.23
C HIS A 129 -4.51 8.87 -16.31
N PHE A 130 -4.86 7.59 -16.33
CA PHE A 130 -4.02 6.57 -15.73
C PHE A 130 -2.86 6.24 -16.65
N ALA A 131 -1.68 6.14 -16.06
CA ALA A 131 -0.46 5.74 -16.75
C ALA A 131 0.37 4.85 -15.83
N VAL A 132 1.33 4.13 -16.42
CA VAL A 132 2.26 3.29 -15.66
C VAL A 132 3.66 3.83 -15.87
N VAL A 133 4.30 4.31 -14.80
CA VAL A 133 5.71 4.69 -14.81
C VAL A 133 6.55 3.41 -14.87
N VAL A 134 7.45 3.35 -15.84
CA VAL A 134 8.29 2.19 -16.12
C VAL A 134 9.76 2.55 -16.25
N GLY A 135 10.15 3.82 -16.21
CA GLY A 135 11.56 4.19 -16.28
C GLY A 135 11.83 5.66 -16.00
N TYR A 136 13.10 5.98 -15.86
CA TYR A 136 13.61 7.33 -15.70
C TYR A 136 15.08 7.42 -16.11
N ASP A 137 15.53 8.65 -16.34
CA ASP A 137 16.92 9.05 -16.48
C ASP A 137 17.15 10.33 -15.65
N LEU A 138 18.03 10.25 -14.65
CA LEU A 138 18.32 11.35 -13.72
C LEU A 138 19.15 12.45 -14.39
N ASP A 139 20.05 12.09 -15.31
CA ASP A 139 20.91 13.03 -16.02
C ASP A 139 20.07 13.90 -16.98
N GLU A 140 19.14 13.28 -17.70
CA GLU A 140 18.21 13.98 -18.59
C GLU A 140 16.97 14.56 -17.86
N GLN A 141 16.80 14.26 -16.58
CA GLN A 141 15.58 14.52 -15.80
C GLN A 141 14.30 14.07 -16.53
N SER A 142 14.34 12.87 -17.10
CA SER A 142 13.27 12.31 -17.92
C SER A 142 12.60 11.13 -17.25
N ILE A 143 11.29 10.98 -17.49
CA ILE A 143 10.47 9.88 -16.99
C ILE A 143 9.79 9.18 -18.15
N ILE A 144 9.64 7.86 -18.03
CA ILE A 144 9.17 6.97 -19.08
C ILE A 144 7.89 6.28 -18.61
N LEU A 145 6.83 6.39 -19.41
CA LEU A 145 5.52 5.84 -19.10
C LEU A 145 4.99 4.92 -20.21
N ARG A 146 4.22 3.90 -19.81
CA ARG A 146 3.16 3.33 -20.64
C ARG A 146 1.95 4.25 -20.55
N SER A 147 1.56 4.89 -21.66
CA SER A 147 0.59 5.99 -21.62
C SER A 147 -0.24 6.08 -22.90
N GLY A 148 -1.57 5.92 -22.77
CA GLY A 148 -2.50 5.97 -23.90
C GLY A 148 -2.13 4.99 -25.01
N THR A 149 -1.97 5.49 -26.24
CA THR A 149 -1.52 4.71 -27.40
C THR A 149 0.00 4.64 -27.55
N THR A 150 0.77 5.28 -26.66
CA THR A 150 2.23 5.34 -26.73
C THR A 150 2.89 4.38 -25.73
N LYS A 151 3.55 3.34 -26.26
CA LYS A 151 4.26 2.34 -25.44
C LYS A 151 5.39 2.95 -24.61
N ARG A 152 6.17 3.86 -25.19
CA ARG A 152 7.31 4.50 -24.53
C ARG A 152 7.15 6.01 -24.62
N TRP A 153 6.28 6.55 -23.79
CA TRP A 153 6.11 7.99 -23.68
C TRP A 153 7.22 8.54 -22.79
N VAL A 154 7.96 9.54 -23.27
CA VAL A 154 9.06 10.18 -22.53
C VAL A 154 8.70 11.64 -22.30
N GLY A 155 8.82 12.11 -21.06
CA GLY A 155 8.63 13.51 -20.69
C GLY A 155 9.59 13.94 -19.59
N SER A 156 9.64 15.24 -19.30
CA SER A 156 10.47 15.74 -18.21
C SER A 156 9.83 15.47 -16.84
N PHE A 157 10.65 15.34 -15.79
CA PHE A 157 10.19 15.28 -14.40
C PHE A 157 9.24 16.44 -14.05
N ARG A 158 9.54 17.66 -14.52
CA ARG A 158 8.68 18.83 -14.29
C ARG A 158 7.29 18.65 -14.92
N GLN A 159 7.22 18.16 -16.16
CA GLN A 159 5.94 17.96 -16.84
C GLN A 159 5.10 16.90 -16.11
N PHE A 160 5.74 15.81 -15.70
CA PHE A 160 5.12 14.74 -14.94
C PHE A 160 4.62 15.22 -13.57
N GLU A 161 5.48 15.87 -12.77
CA GLU A 161 5.11 16.40 -11.45
C GLU A 161 3.90 17.33 -11.54
N ARG A 162 3.86 18.20 -12.56
CA ARG A 162 2.76 19.15 -12.73
C ARG A 162 1.43 18.45 -13.02
N SER A 163 1.41 17.43 -13.87
CA SER A 163 0.17 16.69 -14.17
C SER A 163 -0.21 15.70 -13.07
N TRP A 164 0.78 15.12 -12.38
CA TRP A 164 0.59 14.20 -11.26
C TRP A 164 0.10 14.89 -9.99
N ALA A 165 0.61 16.09 -9.69
CA ALA A 165 0.14 16.91 -8.57
C ALA A 165 -1.36 17.21 -8.64
N LYS A 166 -1.90 17.43 -9.84
CA LYS A 166 -3.34 17.61 -10.07
C LYS A 166 -4.16 16.35 -9.79
N GLY A 167 -3.56 15.17 -9.90
CA GLY A 167 -4.13 13.89 -9.47
C GLY A 167 -3.93 13.58 -7.99
N GLY A 168 -3.55 14.58 -7.18
CA GLY A 168 -3.26 14.42 -5.76
C GLY A 168 -1.98 13.63 -5.49
N ARG A 169 -1.07 13.55 -6.49
CA ARG A 169 0.11 12.69 -6.47
C ARG A 169 -0.21 11.23 -6.10
N TRP A 170 -1.34 10.74 -6.58
CA TRP A 170 -1.73 9.36 -6.33
C TRP A 170 -0.84 8.41 -7.12
N ALA A 171 -0.23 7.47 -6.40
CA ALA A 171 0.61 6.41 -6.95
C ALA A 171 0.46 5.15 -6.12
N VAL A 172 0.33 4.01 -6.79
CA VAL A 172 0.20 2.70 -6.14
C VAL A 172 1.01 1.63 -6.88
N LEU A 173 1.40 0.61 -6.12
CA LEU A 173 1.93 -0.64 -6.65
C LEU A 173 0.87 -1.73 -6.57
N THR A 174 0.96 -2.72 -7.47
CA THR A 174 0.33 -4.02 -7.29
C THR A 174 1.42 -5.05 -6.99
N LEU A 175 1.30 -5.74 -5.86
CA LEU A 175 2.35 -6.60 -5.30
C LEU A 175 1.82 -7.99 -5.01
N ASP A 176 2.70 -8.96 -5.17
CA ASP A 176 2.54 -10.27 -4.54
C ASP A 176 2.59 -10.07 -3.01
N PRO A 177 1.61 -10.60 -2.25
CA PRO A 177 1.62 -10.53 -0.78
C PRO A 177 2.89 -11.08 -0.11
N ALA A 178 3.69 -11.89 -0.81
CA ALA A 178 4.97 -12.41 -0.33
C ALA A 178 6.16 -11.46 -0.53
N ARG A 179 5.99 -10.36 -1.29
CA ARG A 179 7.09 -9.49 -1.72
C ARG A 179 6.85 -8.04 -1.31
N LEU A 180 7.74 -7.55 -0.47
CA LEU A 180 7.75 -6.15 -0.05
C LEU A 180 8.21 -5.22 -1.19
N PRO A 181 7.69 -3.97 -1.22
CA PRO A 181 8.24 -2.92 -2.06
C PRO A 181 9.57 -2.41 -1.50
N GLU A 182 10.31 -1.63 -2.29
CA GLU A 182 11.60 -1.04 -1.85
C GLU A 182 11.37 -0.05 -0.71
N THR A 183 10.30 0.75 -0.82
CA THR A 183 9.91 1.81 0.10
C THR A 183 8.92 1.33 1.16
N ALA A 184 9.05 0.05 1.56
CA ALA A 184 8.12 -0.59 2.49
C ALA A 184 8.12 0.04 3.89
N GLU A 185 6.95 0.49 4.32
CA GLU A 185 6.67 0.93 5.68
C GLU A 185 5.70 -0.02 6.36
N GLU A 186 6.02 -0.41 7.60
CA GLU A 186 5.28 -1.40 8.37
C GLU A 186 3.78 -1.10 8.42
N THR A 187 3.42 0.12 8.82
CA THR A 187 2.01 0.47 9.01
C THR A 187 1.26 0.54 7.68
N ALA A 188 1.89 1.04 6.61
CA ALA A 188 1.27 1.09 5.29
C ALA A 188 1.02 -0.31 4.73
N TRP A 189 2.00 -1.21 4.88
CA TRP A 189 1.89 -2.60 4.46
C TRP A 189 0.79 -3.35 5.22
N LEU A 190 0.75 -3.22 6.54
CA LEU A 190 -0.28 -3.87 7.37
C LEU A 190 -1.69 -3.36 7.05
N ARG A 191 -1.85 -2.06 6.74
CA ARG A 191 -3.14 -1.54 6.24
C ARG A 191 -3.52 -2.17 4.89
N SER A 192 -2.59 -2.24 3.94
CA SER A 192 -2.84 -2.90 2.65
C SER A 192 -3.17 -4.40 2.79
N ALA A 193 -2.58 -5.09 3.77
CA ALA A 193 -2.92 -6.47 4.10
C ALA A 193 -4.33 -6.59 4.71
N SER A 194 -4.70 -5.69 5.62
CA SER A 194 -6.06 -5.62 6.17
C SER A 194 -7.10 -5.33 5.10
N ASP A 195 -6.78 -4.49 4.12
CA ASP A 195 -7.68 -4.20 3.01
C ASP A 195 -7.95 -5.45 2.13
N LEU A 196 -6.95 -6.33 1.96
CA LEU A 196 -7.14 -7.63 1.30
C LEU A 196 -8.08 -8.53 2.10
N GLU A 197 -7.89 -8.58 3.43
CA GLU A 197 -8.73 -9.38 4.32
C GLU A 197 -10.19 -8.94 4.28
N GLN A 198 -10.45 -7.63 4.26
CA GLN A 198 -11.80 -7.05 4.20
C GLN A 198 -12.54 -7.41 2.91
N VAL A 199 -11.85 -7.62 1.80
CA VAL A 199 -12.45 -8.06 0.53
C VAL A 199 -12.49 -9.59 0.39
N GLY A 200 -12.24 -10.33 1.47
CA GLY A 200 -12.33 -11.79 1.51
C GLY A 200 -11.10 -12.52 0.97
N GLN A 201 -10.01 -11.82 0.64
CA GLN A 201 -8.76 -12.42 0.19
C GLN A 201 -7.92 -12.90 1.39
N ILE A 202 -8.49 -13.81 2.18
CA ILE A 202 -7.96 -14.22 3.49
C ILE A 202 -6.55 -14.81 3.39
N GLN A 203 -6.30 -15.67 2.39
CA GLN A 203 -4.99 -16.31 2.22
C GLN A 203 -3.90 -15.29 1.81
N ALA A 204 -4.23 -14.39 0.88
CA ALA A 204 -3.34 -13.32 0.47
C ALA A 204 -3.02 -12.37 1.63
N ALA A 205 -4.03 -11.97 2.40
CA ALA A 205 -3.84 -11.14 3.60
C ALA A 205 -2.94 -11.83 4.64
N ARG A 206 -3.19 -13.12 4.92
CA ARG A 206 -2.35 -13.92 5.83
C ARG A 206 -0.89 -13.93 5.38
N GLN A 207 -0.63 -14.17 4.09
CA GLN A 207 0.72 -14.16 3.53
C GLN A 207 1.39 -12.78 3.66
N ALA A 208 0.64 -11.70 3.48
CA ALA A 208 1.15 -10.33 3.70
C ALA A 208 1.50 -10.08 5.17
N TYR A 209 0.67 -10.54 6.13
CA TYR A 209 0.97 -10.43 7.55
C TYR A 209 2.20 -11.28 7.95
N GLU A 210 2.35 -12.48 7.39
CA GLU A 210 3.54 -13.34 7.59
C GLU A 210 4.80 -12.67 7.04
N THR A 211 4.73 -12.08 5.85
CA THR A 211 5.81 -11.29 5.24
C THR A 211 6.21 -10.10 6.13
N ALA A 212 5.22 -9.41 6.70
CA ALA A 212 5.46 -8.31 7.63
C ALA A 212 6.15 -8.79 8.92
N ALA A 213 5.67 -9.89 9.49
CA ALA A 213 6.21 -10.50 10.70
C ALA A 213 7.65 -11.01 10.54
N ALA A 214 8.05 -11.36 9.32
CA ALA A 214 9.42 -11.72 8.99
C ALA A 214 10.33 -10.50 8.80
N ARG A 215 9.79 -9.35 8.34
CA ARG A 215 10.57 -8.16 8.00
C ARG A 215 10.82 -7.20 9.17
N TRP A 216 9.79 -6.93 9.96
CA TRP A 216 9.84 -5.91 11.02
C TRP A 216 9.94 -6.57 12.39
N SER A 217 10.71 -5.95 13.28
CA SER A 217 10.99 -6.49 14.61
C SER A 217 9.91 -6.15 15.64
N SER A 218 8.92 -5.31 15.30
CA SER A 218 7.89 -4.85 16.23
C SER A 218 6.86 -5.95 16.55
N GLY A 219 6.05 -5.74 17.58
CA GLY A 219 4.97 -6.65 17.93
C GLY A 219 3.74 -6.54 17.02
N LEU A 220 3.60 -5.47 16.24
CA LEU A 220 2.37 -5.17 15.51
C LEU A 220 2.06 -6.16 14.36
N PRO A 221 3.02 -6.57 13.51
CA PRO A 221 2.77 -7.57 12.47
C PRO A 221 2.31 -8.92 13.04
N TRP A 222 2.91 -9.35 14.14
CA TRP A 222 2.55 -10.59 14.83
C TRP A 222 1.15 -10.51 15.43
N PHE A 223 0.75 -9.35 15.93
CA PHE A 223 -0.62 -9.12 16.40
C PHE A 223 -1.64 -9.18 15.26
N ALA A 224 -1.35 -8.51 14.14
CA ALA A 224 -2.22 -8.54 12.96
C ALA A 224 -2.37 -9.98 12.42
N LEU A 225 -1.26 -10.71 12.29
CA LEU A 225 -1.26 -12.12 11.92
C LEU A 225 -2.10 -12.97 12.88
N ALA A 226 -2.00 -12.74 14.19
CA ALA A 226 -2.78 -13.48 15.17
C ALA A 226 -4.29 -13.25 15.03
N ASN A 227 -4.71 -12.01 14.77
CA ASN A 227 -6.12 -11.69 14.56
C ASN A 227 -6.66 -12.40 13.31
N SER A 228 -5.89 -12.40 12.22
CA SER A 228 -6.23 -13.12 10.99
C SER A 228 -6.34 -14.63 11.22
N GLN A 229 -5.37 -15.23 11.93
CA GLN A 229 -5.38 -16.64 12.32
C GLN A 229 -6.58 -16.99 13.19
N TYR A 230 -6.92 -16.13 14.15
CA TYR A 230 -8.07 -16.31 15.02
C TYR A 230 -9.38 -16.30 14.23
N ALA A 231 -9.55 -15.33 13.32
CA ALA A 231 -10.72 -15.24 12.44
C ALA A 231 -10.87 -16.47 11.52
N ALA A 232 -9.74 -17.06 11.09
CA ALA A 232 -9.70 -18.30 10.33
C ALA A 232 -9.89 -19.58 11.18
N GLY A 233 -10.08 -19.46 12.51
CA GLY A 233 -10.25 -20.57 13.43
C GLY A 233 -8.94 -21.26 13.88
N ASP A 234 -7.79 -20.79 13.43
CA ASP A 234 -6.46 -21.26 13.84
C ASP A 234 -6.08 -20.67 15.22
N LYS A 235 -6.78 -21.13 16.26
CA LYS A 235 -6.57 -20.68 17.64
C LYS A 235 -5.17 -20.98 18.18
N VAL A 236 -4.52 -22.05 17.68
CA VAL A 236 -3.18 -22.43 18.11
C VAL A 236 -2.14 -21.50 17.48
N GLY A 237 -2.25 -21.22 16.18
CA GLY A 237 -1.45 -20.22 15.48
C GLY A 237 -1.61 -18.83 16.11
N ALA A 238 -2.86 -18.40 16.31
CA ALA A 238 -3.17 -17.09 16.90
C ALA A 238 -2.51 -16.90 18.27
N GLN A 239 -2.58 -17.91 19.14
CA GLN A 239 -1.95 -17.85 20.47
C GLN A 239 -0.42 -17.73 20.36
N ARG A 240 0.20 -18.49 19.44
CA ARG A 240 1.65 -18.40 19.20
C ARG A 240 2.03 -16.99 18.73
N SER A 241 1.31 -16.45 17.76
CA SER A 241 1.55 -15.13 17.20
C SER A 241 1.34 -14.01 18.23
N LEU A 242 0.29 -14.08 19.07
CA LEU A 242 0.09 -13.12 20.18
C LEU A 242 1.23 -13.15 21.19
N ARG A 243 1.73 -14.34 21.54
CA ARG A 243 2.88 -14.46 22.45
C ARG A 243 4.15 -13.89 21.82
N THR A 244 4.37 -14.10 20.52
CA THR A 244 5.48 -13.45 19.81
C THR A 244 5.30 -11.93 19.78
N SER A 245 4.09 -11.43 19.53
CA SER A 245 3.77 -10.00 19.56
C SER A 245 4.17 -9.35 20.89
N ILE A 246 3.72 -9.94 22.00
CA ILE A 246 4.05 -9.49 23.37
C ILE A 246 5.55 -9.63 23.66
N ALA A 247 6.20 -10.68 23.17
CA ALA A 247 7.64 -10.84 23.35
C ALA A 247 8.46 -9.78 22.59
N ARG A 248 7.95 -9.26 21.47
CA ARG A 248 8.57 -8.18 20.70
C ARG A 248 8.26 -6.80 21.27
N ASP A 249 7.09 -6.62 21.84
CA ASP A 249 6.68 -5.40 22.54
C ASP A 249 5.83 -5.76 23.77
N ALA A 250 6.49 -5.84 24.92
CA ALA A 250 5.82 -6.20 26.17
C ALA A 250 4.84 -5.12 26.64
N SER A 251 4.99 -3.87 26.18
CA SER A 251 4.12 -2.75 26.53
C SER A 251 2.80 -2.74 25.74
N PHE A 252 2.67 -3.63 24.75
CA PHE A 252 1.52 -3.65 23.85
C PHE A 252 0.26 -4.24 24.51
N ALA A 253 -0.46 -3.39 25.25
CA ALA A 253 -1.62 -3.76 26.08
C ALA A 253 -2.69 -4.57 25.32
N VAL A 254 -2.95 -4.23 24.05
CA VAL A 254 -3.96 -4.91 23.22
C VAL A 254 -3.56 -6.36 22.91
N GLY A 255 -2.26 -6.63 22.76
CA GLY A 255 -1.74 -8.00 22.60
C GLY A 255 -2.04 -8.87 23.82
N TRP A 256 -1.81 -8.34 25.03
CA TRP A 256 -2.17 -9.02 26.28
C TRP A 256 -3.68 -9.24 26.41
N PHE A 257 -4.48 -8.25 26.04
CA PHE A 257 -5.93 -8.35 26.03
C PHE A 257 -6.41 -9.48 25.10
N ASN A 258 -5.94 -9.54 23.85
CA ASN A 258 -6.33 -10.59 22.91
C ASN A 258 -5.84 -11.97 23.37
N LEU A 259 -4.64 -12.06 23.96
CA LEU A 259 -4.15 -13.32 24.53
C LEU A 259 -5.05 -13.82 25.66
N SER A 260 -5.51 -12.93 26.54
CA SER A 260 -6.40 -13.31 27.64
C SER A 260 -7.76 -13.85 27.16
N GLN A 261 -8.34 -13.23 26.13
CA GLN A 261 -9.59 -13.69 25.53
C GLN A 261 -9.42 -15.10 24.95
N LEU A 262 -8.38 -15.29 24.14
CA LEU A 262 -8.09 -16.57 23.50
C LEU A 262 -7.79 -17.68 24.52
N MET A 263 -7.04 -17.37 25.58
CA MET A 263 -6.76 -18.33 26.65
C MET A 263 -8.01 -18.73 27.43
N ALA A 264 -8.94 -17.80 27.67
CA ALA A 264 -10.21 -18.13 28.32
C ALA A 264 -11.04 -19.11 27.49
N GLU A 265 -11.17 -18.87 26.19
CA GLU A 265 -11.87 -19.77 25.26
C GLU A 265 -11.25 -21.17 25.18
N GLN A 266 -9.95 -21.29 25.41
CA GLN A 266 -9.21 -22.55 25.42
C GLN A 266 -9.24 -23.27 26.79
N GLY A 267 -9.97 -22.73 27.78
CA GLY A 267 -10.08 -23.29 29.13
C GLY A 267 -8.91 -22.93 30.06
N CYS A 268 -7.99 -22.05 29.64
CA CYS A 268 -6.81 -21.64 30.40
C CYS A 268 -7.09 -20.45 31.33
N ALA A 269 -8.01 -20.65 32.28
CA ALA A 269 -8.57 -19.57 33.10
C ALA A 269 -7.54 -18.78 33.95
N ALA A 270 -6.51 -19.44 34.50
CA ALA A 270 -5.49 -18.76 35.29
C ALA A 270 -4.68 -17.78 34.42
N GLY A 271 -4.06 -18.27 33.34
CA GLY A 271 -3.29 -17.42 32.44
C GLY A 271 -4.15 -16.37 31.74
N ALA A 272 -5.44 -16.65 31.47
CA ALA A 272 -6.36 -15.64 30.96
C ALA A 272 -6.51 -14.45 31.94
N ARG A 273 -6.69 -14.72 33.24
CA ARG A 273 -6.76 -13.66 34.26
C ARG A 273 -5.44 -12.88 34.36
N ASP A 274 -4.32 -13.57 34.34
CA ASP A 274 -2.98 -12.94 34.45
C ASP A 274 -2.70 -12.00 33.26
N ALA A 275 -2.98 -12.46 32.03
CA ALA A 275 -2.84 -11.63 30.83
C ALA A 275 -3.80 -10.43 30.83
N ARG A 276 -5.06 -10.63 31.27
CA ARG A 276 -6.04 -9.53 31.39
C ARG A 276 -5.58 -8.49 32.41
N ALA A 277 -5.07 -8.93 33.57
CA ALA A 277 -4.55 -8.03 34.60
C ALA A 277 -3.36 -7.21 34.09
N CYS A 278 -2.47 -7.82 33.30
CA CYS A 278 -1.38 -7.08 32.67
C CYS A 278 -1.88 -6.03 31.66
N ALA A 279 -2.83 -6.40 30.79
CA ALA A 279 -3.42 -5.47 29.82
C ALA A 279 -4.02 -4.22 30.50
N LEU A 280 -4.75 -4.41 31.60
CA LEU A 280 -5.37 -3.31 32.37
C LEU A 280 -4.34 -2.45 33.12
N ARG A 281 -3.22 -3.02 33.60
CA ARG A 281 -2.13 -2.23 34.19
C ARG A 281 -1.40 -1.38 33.15
N LEU A 282 -1.21 -1.92 31.94
CA LEU A 282 -0.54 -1.22 30.84
C LEU A 282 -1.37 -0.07 30.26
N ALA A 283 -2.70 -0.22 30.20
CA ALA A 283 -3.59 0.79 29.65
C ALA A 283 -4.88 0.92 30.48
N PRO A 284 -4.81 1.48 31.71
CA PRO A 284 -5.92 1.50 32.65
C PRO A 284 -7.10 2.38 32.23
N GLN A 285 -6.88 3.30 31.29
CA GLN A 285 -7.90 4.21 30.76
C GLN A 285 -8.53 3.71 29.45
N ASP A 286 -8.08 2.58 28.91
CA ASP A 286 -8.62 2.04 27.66
C ASP A 286 -9.85 1.16 27.94
N GLU A 287 -11.04 1.75 27.78
CA GLU A 287 -12.32 1.08 28.00
C GLU A 287 -12.53 -0.16 27.11
N ARG A 288 -11.82 -0.26 25.98
CA ARG A 288 -11.89 -1.44 25.12
C ARG A 288 -11.32 -2.68 25.80
N LEU A 289 -10.51 -2.50 26.85
CA LEU A 289 -9.83 -3.59 27.54
C LEU A 289 -10.65 -4.18 28.71
N VAL A 290 -11.79 -3.56 29.06
CA VAL A 290 -12.63 -3.99 30.20
C VAL A 290 -13.69 -5.02 29.85
N VAL A 291 -13.74 -5.49 28.61
CA VAL A 291 -14.65 -6.57 28.18
C VAL A 291 -14.48 -7.80 29.10
N PRO A 292 -15.54 -8.48 29.55
CA PRO A 292 -15.40 -9.69 30.36
C PRO A 292 -14.62 -10.80 29.64
N LEU A 293 -13.99 -11.71 30.39
CA LEU A 293 -13.46 -12.94 29.80
C LEU A 293 -14.65 -13.81 29.31
N PRO A 294 -14.56 -14.44 28.13
CA PRO A 294 -15.58 -15.39 27.71
C PRO A 294 -15.64 -16.59 28.67
N PRO A 295 -16.76 -17.33 28.70
CA PRO A 295 -16.87 -18.54 29.51
C PRO A 295 -15.76 -19.53 29.14
N ALA A 296 -15.23 -20.22 30.15
CA ALA A 296 -14.15 -21.17 29.94
C ALA A 296 -14.61 -22.30 29.00
N GLY A 297 -13.80 -22.61 27.99
CA GLY A 297 -14.04 -23.77 27.13
C GLY A 297 -14.00 -25.08 27.94
N GLU A 298 -14.81 -26.06 27.56
CA GLU A 298 -15.01 -27.33 28.29
C GLU A 298 -13.76 -28.23 28.36
N GLN A 299 -12.75 -28.01 27.49
CA GLN A 299 -11.52 -28.79 27.45
C GLN A 299 -10.29 -27.89 27.51
N ALA A 300 -9.59 -27.93 28.66
CA ALA A 300 -8.29 -27.30 28.80
C ALA A 300 -7.27 -27.98 27.88
N ARG A 301 -6.80 -27.26 26.87
CA ARG A 301 -5.58 -27.63 26.14
C ARG A 301 -4.36 -27.35 27.04
N GLN A 302 -3.17 -27.85 26.70
CA GLN A 302 -1.94 -27.59 27.48
C GLN A 302 -1.73 -26.08 27.68
N CYS A 303 -2.06 -25.59 28.88
CA CYS A 303 -1.99 -24.17 29.20
C CYS A 303 -0.56 -23.75 29.49
N LEU A 304 0.03 -22.99 28.57
CA LEU A 304 1.36 -22.41 28.76
C LEU A 304 1.25 -21.13 29.60
N PRO A 305 2.22 -20.87 30.49
CA PRO A 305 2.21 -19.66 31.31
C PRO A 305 2.31 -18.41 30.43
N VAL A 306 1.64 -17.34 30.86
CA VAL A 306 1.79 -16.03 30.22
C VAL A 306 3.20 -15.47 30.47
N PRO A 307 3.74 -14.61 29.59
CA PRO A 307 4.98 -13.89 29.89
C PRO A 307 4.86 -13.05 31.18
N ALA A 308 5.99 -12.63 31.75
CA ALA A 308 5.97 -11.68 32.86
C ALA A 308 5.46 -10.32 32.37
N CYS A 309 4.55 -9.70 33.12
CA CYS A 309 4.09 -8.35 32.82
C CYS A 309 5.23 -7.34 33.07
N PRO A 310 5.49 -6.38 32.17
CA PRO A 310 6.61 -5.46 32.32
C PRO A 310 6.37 -4.33 33.35
N VAL A 311 5.16 -4.28 33.92
CA VAL A 311 4.77 -3.31 34.94
C VAL A 311 4.38 -4.05 36.22
N GLU A 312 4.69 -3.45 37.36
CA GLU A 312 4.30 -3.93 38.70
C GLU A 312 2.84 -3.56 39.04
#